data_AF-A0A7Y1YIN4-F1
#
_entry.id   AF-A0A7Y1YIN4-F1
#
_cell.length_a   1.000
_cell.length_b   1.000
_cell.length_c   1.000
_cell.angle_alpha   90.00
_cell.angle_beta   90.00
_cell.angle_gamma   90.00
#
_symmetry.space_group_name_H-M   'P 1'
#
loop_
_entity.id
_entity.type
_entity.pdbx_description
1 polymer ?
#
loop_
_entity_poly.entity_id
_entity_poly.type
_entity_poly.pdbx_seq_one_letter_code
_entity_poly.pdbx_strand_id
1 'polypeptide(L)'
;MRKITLSIIMSLSALCVFSQVLNEPANWPNTNWTVGGTYNASALLNDPTITDAFTFDDDAAGSSSDDDIVAESPVLDLTAAFNANEILLLFTGIYNHRPLSGGVLDLQYWDADASTWIPIFDFVGNGG
;
A
#
# COMPACT_ATOMS: atom_id res chain seq x y z
N MET A 1 -37.47 21.91 22.09
CA MET A 1 -37.08 20.50 21.93
C MET A 1 -36.15 20.28 20.74
N ARG A 2 -36.53 20.51 19.47
CA ARG A 2 -35.67 20.27 18.29
C ARG A 2 -34.26 20.91 18.36
N LYS A 3 -34.16 22.15 18.87
CA LYS A 3 -32.89 22.88 19.02
C LYS A 3 -31.95 22.25 20.05
N ILE A 4 -32.51 21.78 21.17
CA ILE A 4 -31.75 21.15 22.27
C ILE A 4 -31.24 19.78 21.83
N THR A 5 -32.07 19.00 21.14
CA THR A 5 -31.66 17.69 20.58
C THR A 5 -30.50 17.85 19.58
N LEU A 6 -30.57 18.84 18.69
CA LEU A 6 -29.50 19.10 17.73
C LEU A 6 -28.19 19.51 18.42
N SER A 7 -28.26 20.37 19.45
CA SER A 7 -27.09 20.78 20.23
C SER A 7 -26.45 19.61 20.97
N ILE A 8 -27.25 18.71 21.55
CA ILE A 8 -26.72 17.51 22.22
C ILE A 8 -26.04 16.57 21.22
N ILE A 9 -26.65 16.36 20.05
CA ILE A 9 -26.06 15.53 18.98
C ILE A 9 -24.75 16.13 18.49
N MET A 10 -24.71 17.45 18.23
CA MET A 10 -23.49 18.14 17.80
C MET A 10 -22.38 18.06 18.85
N SER A 11 -22.71 18.27 20.13
CA SER A 11 -21.73 18.16 21.22
C SER A 11 -21.22 16.72 21.40
N LEU A 12 -22.07 15.70 21.29
CA LEU A 12 -21.62 14.30 21.33
C LEU A 12 -20.74 13.97 20.13
N SER A 13 -21.10 14.42 18.92
CA SER A 13 -20.28 14.16 17.72
C SER A 13 -18.89 14.79 17.81
N ALA A 14 -18.76 15.98 18.43
CA ALA A 14 -17.48 16.66 18.59
C ALA A 14 -16.53 15.92 19.55
N LEU A 15 -17.05 15.07 20.45
CA LEU A 15 -16.26 14.23 21.35
C LEU A 15 -15.79 12.92 20.70
N CYS A 16 -16.30 12.60 19.51
CA CYS A 16 -15.99 11.37 18.76
C CYS A 16 -15.05 11.60 17.57
N VAL A 17 -14.56 12.83 17.35
CA VAL A 17 -13.68 13.12 16.21
C VAL A 17 -12.23 12.86 16.60
N PHE A 18 -11.70 11.73 16.17
CA PHE A 18 -10.26 11.47 16.15
C PHE A 18 -9.75 11.87 14.77
N SER A 19 -8.98 12.96 14.70
CA SER A 19 -8.17 13.24 13.52
C SER A 19 -6.90 12.40 13.60
N GLN A 20 -6.46 11.86 12.48
CA GLN A 20 -5.13 11.27 12.38
C GLN A 20 -4.09 12.35 12.71
N VAL A 21 -3.09 11.99 13.51
CA VAL A 21 -1.97 12.88 13.89
C VAL A 21 -0.92 12.90 12.79
N LEU A 22 -0.61 11.74 12.21
CA LEU A 22 0.27 11.65 11.05
C LEU A 22 -0.54 11.63 9.76
N ASN A 23 -0.34 12.61 8.89
CA ASN A 23 -0.94 12.64 7.56
C ASN A 23 0.14 12.77 6.49
N GLU A 24 0.81 11.65 6.21
CA GLU A 24 1.85 11.54 5.19
C GLU A 24 1.37 10.66 4.03
N PRO A 25 0.87 11.26 2.93
CA PRO A 25 0.33 10.49 1.82
C PRO A 25 1.44 9.79 1.03
N ALA A 26 1.38 8.46 0.96
CA ALA A 26 2.19 7.62 0.07
C ALA A 26 1.40 7.13 -1.16
N ASN A 27 0.30 7.78 -1.53
CA ASN A 27 -0.51 7.37 -2.68
C ASN A 27 0.26 7.48 -4.00
N TRP A 28 -0.05 6.62 -4.97
CA TRP A 28 0.43 6.74 -6.35
C TRP A 28 -0.41 7.76 -7.14
N PRO A 29 0.14 8.43 -8.17
CA PRO A 29 1.56 8.46 -8.53
C PRO A 29 2.39 9.26 -7.52
N ASN A 30 3.61 8.79 -7.21
CA ASN A 30 4.50 9.51 -6.30
C ASN A 30 5.97 9.18 -6.57
N THR A 31 6.75 10.19 -6.96
CA THR A 31 8.17 10.07 -7.32
C THR A 31 9.08 9.67 -6.16
N ASN A 32 8.60 9.66 -4.92
CA ASN A 32 9.33 9.18 -3.75
C ASN A 32 9.23 7.66 -3.57
N TRP A 33 8.34 6.99 -4.31
CA TRP A 33 8.39 5.54 -4.45
C TRP A 33 9.59 5.13 -5.28
N THR A 34 9.98 3.87 -5.14
CA THR A 34 11.00 3.26 -5.99
C THR A 34 10.48 1.97 -6.59
N VAL A 35 10.82 1.73 -7.85
CA VAL A 35 10.62 0.42 -8.50
C VAL A 35 11.97 -0.23 -8.65
N GLY A 36 12.09 -1.48 -8.21
CA GLY A 36 13.35 -2.21 -8.18
C GLY A 36 13.18 -3.69 -8.41
N GLY A 37 14.27 -4.43 -8.21
CA GLY A 37 14.36 -5.87 -8.45
C GLY A 37 15.11 -6.22 -9.73
N THR A 38 14.95 -7.46 -10.18
CA THR A 38 15.52 -8.00 -11.42
C THR A 38 14.39 -8.43 -12.32
N TYR A 39 14.05 -7.59 -13.31
CA TYR A 39 12.90 -7.82 -14.18
C TYR A 39 13.13 -7.25 -15.59
N ASN A 40 12.32 -7.69 -16.54
CA ASN A 40 12.28 -7.12 -17.88
C ASN A 40 11.56 -5.77 -17.87
N ALA A 41 12.32 -4.68 -18.01
CA ALA A 41 11.78 -3.32 -17.98
C ALA A 41 10.72 -3.04 -19.05
N SER A 42 10.71 -3.76 -20.18
CA SER A 42 9.66 -3.57 -21.20
C SER A 42 8.30 -4.14 -20.79
N ALA A 43 8.26 -5.00 -19.77
CA ALA A 43 7.04 -5.60 -19.23
C ALA A 43 6.42 -4.78 -18.08
N LEU A 44 7.11 -3.76 -17.57
CA LEU A 44 6.53 -2.81 -16.62
C LEU A 44 5.62 -1.83 -17.37
N LEU A 45 4.31 -2.04 -17.28
CA LEU A 45 3.31 -1.24 -17.99
C LEU A 45 2.95 0.05 -17.25
N ASN A 46 2.86 -0.02 -15.92
CA ASN A 46 2.54 1.12 -15.06
C ASN A 46 3.57 1.21 -13.94
N ASP A 47 4.28 2.34 -13.89
CA ASP A 47 5.25 2.68 -12.86
C ASP A 47 4.60 3.63 -11.84
N PRO A 48 4.49 3.26 -10.56
CA PRO A 48 3.84 4.07 -9.52
C PRO A 48 4.54 5.39 -9.22
N THR A 49 5.75 5.61 -9.72
CA THR A 49 6.45 6.90 -9.59
C THR A 49 5.86 7.98 -10.51
N ILE A 50 5.17 7.56 -11.58
CA ILE A 50 4.64 8.44 -12.62
C ILE A 50 3.19 8.14 -13.04
N THR A 51 2.65 6.98 -12.68
CA THR A 51 1.26 6.54 -12.95
C THR A 51 0.54 6.18 -11.65
N ASP A 52 -0.80 6.19 -11.67
CA ASP A 52 -1.65 5.87 -10.52
C ASP A 52 -1.84 4.36 -10.31
N ALA A 53 -0.93 3.54 -10.85
CA ALA A 53 -0.98 2.08 -10.81
C ALA A 53 0.41 1.47 -10.79
N PHE A 54 0.46 0.19 -10.42
CA PHE A 54 1.62 -0.68 -10.58
C PHE A 54 1.16 -1.93 -11.33
N THR A 55 1.75 -2.20 -12.49
CA THR A 55 1.31 -3.31 -13.35
C THR A 55 2.47 -3.89 -14.14
N PHE A 56 2.58 -5.22 -14.10
CA PHE A 56 3.57 -6.00 -14.81
C PHE A 56 2.87 -7.02 -15.74
N ASP A 57 3.37 -7.16 -16.97
CA ASP A 57 2.85 -8.07 -18.00
C ASP A 57 3.89 -9.15 -18.32
N ASP A 58 3.72 -10.32 -17.71
CA ASP A 58 4.63 -11.46 -17.84
C ASP A 58 4.63 -12.06 -19.26
N ASP A 59 3.52 -11.97 -19.98
CA ASP A 59 3.46 -12.37 -21.40
C ASP A 59 4.37 -11.48 -22.26
N ALA A 60 4.45 -10.18 -21.95
CA ALA A 60 5.36 -9.24 -22.62
C ALA A 60 6.83 -9.44 -22.23
N ALA A 61 7.11 -9.94 -21.01
CA ALA A 61 8.46 -10.29 -20.58
C ALA A 61 8.99 -11.53 -21.32
N GLY A 62 8.08 -12.44 -21.69
CA GLY A 62 8.34 -13.65 -22.47
C GLY A 62 8.58 -14.88 -21.60
N SER A 63 8.27 -16.08 -22.12
CA SER A 63 8.19 -17.32 -21.32
C SER A 63 9.48 -17.84 -20.69
N SER A 64 10.63 -17.25 -21.01
CA SER A 64 11.92 -17.55 -20.39
C SER A 64 12.38 -16.51 -19.39
N SER A 65 11.59 -15.46 -19.17
CA SER A 65 11.87 -14.44 -18.16
C SER A 65 11.61 -14.99 -16.77
N ASP A 66 12.38 -14.50 -15.82
CA ASP A 66 12.23 -14.73 -14.39
C ASP A 66 12.34 -13.34 -13.76
N ASP A 67 11.21 -12.83 -13.29
CA ASP A 67 11.03 -11.41 -12.98
C ASP A 67 10.65 -11.24 -11.52
N ASP A 68 11.59 -10.70 -10.75
CA ASP A 68 11.36 -10.21 -9.40
C ASP A 68 11.25 -8.69 -9.45
N ILE A 69 10.05 -8.17 -9.27
CA ILE A 69 9.77 -6.73 -9.30
C ILE A 69 9.07 -6.28 -8.01
N VAL A 70 9.52 -5.15 -7.48
CA VAL A 70 8.96 -4.56 -6.26
C VAL A 70 8.69 -3.06 -6.47
N ALA A 71 7.60 -2.58 -5.87
CA ALA A 71 7.33 -1.17 -5.67
C ALA A 71 7.44 -0.85 -4.18
N GLU A 72 8.45 -0.08 -3.79
CA GLU A 72 8.74 0.26 -2.40
C GLU A 72 8.31 1.71 -2.11
N SER A 73 7.56 1.89 -1.03
CA SER A 73 7.10 3.21 -0.59
C SER A 73 8.26 4.06 -0.07
N PRO A 74 8.11 5.40 -0.01
CA PRO A 74 8.97 6.18 0.85
C PRO A 74 8.89 5.69 2.30
N VAL A 75 9.95 5.96 3.08
CA VAL A 75 9.94 5.71 4.53
C VAL A 75 8.93 6.63 5.19
N LEU A 76 7.97 6.04 5.90
CA LEU A 76 6.96 6.76 6.69
C LEU A 76 7.37 6.74 8.16
N ASP A 77 7.61 7.91 8.75
CA ASP A 77 7.95 8.01 10.17
C ASP A 77 6.69 7.96 11.04
N LEU A 78 6.41 6.78 11.59
CA LEU A 78 5.23 6.54 12.42
C LEU A 78 5.38 7.05 13.87
N THR A 79 6.49 7.72 14.23
CA THR A 79 6.77 8.14 15.61
C THR A 79 5.68 9.06 16.17
N ALA A 80 5.20 10.03 15.39
CA ALA A 80 4.16 10.96 15.83
C ALA A 80 2.82 10.24 16.06
N ALA A 81 2.44 9.33 15.16
CA ALA A 81 1.26 8.48 15.28
C ALA A 81 1.33 7.59 16.53
N PHE A 82 2.45 6.91 16.72
CA PHE A 82 2.66 6.03 17.89
C PHE A 82 2.56 6.79 19.22
N ASN A 83 3.19 7.98 19.32
CA ASN A 83 3.10 8.83 20.51
C ASN A 83 1.68 9.35 20.79
N ALA A 84 0.83 9.39 19.76
CA ALA A 84 -0.59 9.72 19.88
C ALA A 84 -1.49 8.50 20.15
N ASN A 85 -0.92 7.30 20.30
CA ASN A 85 -1.62 6.01 20.41
C ASN A 85 -2.38 5.58 19.13
N GLU A 86 -1.95 6.04 17.96
CA GLU A 86 -2.41 5.55 16.67
C GLU A 86 -1.61 4.32 16.27
N ILE A 87 -2.17 3.12 16.51
CA ILE A 87 -1.49 1.84 16.33
C ILE A 87 -2.07 0.98 15.19
N LEU A 88 -2.97 1.57 14.39
CA LEU A 88 -3.61 0.89 13.27
C LEU A 88 -3.00 1.37 11.95
N LEU A 89 -2.49 0.42 11.17
CA LEU A 89 -2.15 0.64 9.77
C LEU A 89 -3.25 0.00 8.90
N LEU A 90 -3.77 0.78 7.95
CA LEU A 90 -4.77 0.32 6.99
C LEU A 90 -4.21 0.48 5.58
N PHE A 91 -4.07 -0.65 4.89
CA PHE A 91 -3.70 -0.69 3.47
C PHE A 91 -4.96 -0.94 2.66
N THR A 92 -5.22 -0.12 1.64
CA THR A 92 -6.38 -0.27 0.76
C THR A 92 -5.93 -0.22 -0.69
N GLY A 93 -6.47 -1.11 -1.51
CA GLY A 93 -6.21 -1.13 -2.94
C GLY A 93 -7.08 -2.17 -3.63
N ILE A 94 -7.12 -2.09 -4.96
CA ILE A 94 -7.67 -3.13 -5.83
C ILE A 94 -6.48 -3.80 -6.48
N TYR A 95 -6.50 -5.13 -6.55
CA TYR A 95 -5.44 -5.89 -7.19
C TYR A 95 -6.01 -6.83 -8.25
N ASN A 96 -5.22 -7.11 -9.27
CA ASN A 96 -5.40 -8.23 -10.17
C ASN A 96 -4.10 -9.02 -10.20
N HIS A 97 -4.18 -10.31 -9.86
CA HIS A 97 -3.04 -11.20 -9.83
C HIS A 97 -3.41 -12.48 -10.57
N ARG A 98 -2.74 -12.76 -11.68
CA ARG A 98 -2.91 -14.01 -12.44
C ARG A 98 -1.61 -14.82 -12.36
N PRO A 99 -1.43 -15.61 -11.29
CA PRO A 99 -0.18 -16.35 -11.11
C PRO A 99 -0.05 -17.49 -12.13
N LEU A 100 1.12 -17.59 -12.74
CA LEU A 100 1.58 -18.80 -13.43
C LEU A 100 2.54 -19.56 -12.54
N SER A 101 2.35 -20.88 -12.41
CA SER A 101 3.30 -21.86 -11.84
C SER A 101 4.20 -21.37 -10.68
N GLY A 102 3.63 -20.74 -9.65
CA GLY A 102 4.40 -20.27 -8.48
C GLY A 102 4.64 -18.76 -8.40
N GLY A 103 4.09 -17.97 -9.31
CA GLY A 103 4.06 -16.51 -9.18
C GLY A 103 3.42 -16.06 -7.87
N VAL A 104 4.07 -15.12 -7.19
CA VAL A 104 3.65 -14.56 -5.91
C VAL A 104 3.43 -13.07 -6.06
N LEU A 105 2.36 -12.57 -5.46
CA LEU A 105 2.17 -11.15 -5.20
C LEU A 105 1.88 -11.04 -3.70
N ASP A 106 2.67 -10.25 -2.99
CA ASP A 106 2.51 -10.03 -1.56
C ASP A 106 2.68 -8.56 -1.18
N LEU A 107 2.21 -8.22 0.02
CA LEU A 107 2.45 -6.94 0.68
C LEU A 107 3.34 -7.20 1.88
N GLN A 108 4.43 -6.45 1.98
CA GLN A 108 5.42 -6.61 3.04
C GLN A 108 5.67 -5.26 3.74
N TYR A 109 6.16 -5.30 5.00
CA TYR A 109 6.80 -4.14 5.63
C TYR A 109 8.26 -4.45 5.95
N TRP A 110 9.08 -3.39 6.02
CA TRP A 110 10.45 -3.49 6.47
C TRP A 110 10.52 -3.46 8.01
N ASP A 111 10.99 -4.55 8.62
CA ASP A 111 11.40 -4.56 10.02
C ASP A 111 12.85 -4.09 10.11
N ALA A 112 13.04 -2.86 10.58
CA ALA A 112 14.37 -2.26 10.73
C ALA A 112 15.22 -2.94 11.82
N ASP A 113 14.60 -3.47 12.88
CA ASP A 113 15.32 -4.12 13.99
C ASP A 113 15.87 -5.48 13.57
N ALA A 114 15.08 -6.25 12.82
CA ALA A 114 15.50 -7.54 12.27
C ALA A 114 16.25 -7.40 10.94
N SER A 115 16.18 -6.23 10.28
CA SER A 115 16.70 -5.98 8.94
C SER A 115 16.16 -6.98 7.91
N THR A 116 14.85 -7.22 7.95
CA THR A 116 14.16 -8.15 7.03
C THR A 116 12.83 -7.56 6.58
N TRP A 117 12.42 -7.91 5.37
CA TRP A 117 11.05 -7.74 4.95
C TRP A 117 10.18 -8.82 5.58
N ILE A 118 9.00 -8.42 6.06
CA ILE A 118 8.03 -9.29 6.72
C ILE A 118 6.72 -9.27 5.91
N PRO A 119 6.24 -10.41 5.42
CA PRO A 119 4.94 -10.51 4.75
C PRO A 119 3.79 -10.14 5.68
N ILE A 120 2.91 -9.26 5.21
CA ILE A 120 1.66 -8.87 5.86
C ILE A 120 0.49 -9.61 5.21
N PHE A 121 0.53 -9.73 3.89
CA PHE A 121 -0.58 -10.29 3.12
C PHE A 121 -0.11 -10.90 1.80
N ASP A 122 -0.50 -12.15 1.56
CA ASP A 122 -0.28 -12.83 0.28
C ASP A 122 -1.53 -12.71 -0.57
N PHE A 123 -1.41 -12.10 -1.76
CA PHE A 123 -2.53 -11.92 -2.67
C PHE A 123 -2.79 -13.20 -3.46
N VAL A 124 -3.94 -13.81 -3.19
CA VAL A 124 -4.39 -15.00 -3.90
C VAL A 124 -4.64 -14.68 -5.37
N GLY A 125 -4.24 -15.59 -6.26
CA GLY A 125 -4.53 -15.45 -7.68
C GLY A 125 -6.03 -15.36 -7.97
N ASN A 126 -6.41 -14.40 -8.80
CA ASN A 126 -7.73 -14.30 -9.40
C ASN A 126 -7.79 -15.29 -10.57
N GLY A 127 -7.84 -16.58 -10.25
CA GLY A 127 -7.94 -17.64 -11.25
C GLY A 127 -9.24 -17.56 -12.05
N GLY A 128 -9.13 -17.76 -13.37
CA GLY A 128 -10.25 -18.20 -14.21
C GLY A 128 -10.40 -19.71 -14.17
#